data_AF-A0ABD3KTE2-F1
#
_entry.id   AF-A0ABD3KTE2-F1
#
_cell.length_a   1.000
_cell.length_b   1.000
_cell.length_c   1.000
_cell.angle_alpha   90.00
_cell.angle_beta   90.00
_cell.angle_gamma   90.00
#
_symmetry.space_group_name_H-M   'P 1'
#
loop_
_entity.id
_entity.type
_entity.pdbx_description
1 polymer ?
#
loop_
_entity_poly.entity_id
_entity_poly.type
_entity_poly.pdbx_seq_one_letter_code
_entity_poly.pdbx_strand_id
1 'polypeptide(L)'
;MRCYPFILNDPFFMLDNATNKDDRFAILSEQIGEVANAIKKMSQNQLDVAELYKEVMEVEGFDEATLAHAFDYLVDKERVAKAFIVKSVKLKKLWLKDFLNRRESGY
;
A
#
# COMPACT_ATOMS: atom_id res chain seq x y z
N MET A 1 54.70 -35.52 -16.03
CA MET A 1 53.32 -35.00 -15.89
C MET A 1 53.39 -33.48 -15.94
N ARG A 2 53.00 -32.86 -17.05
CA ARG A 2 52.81 -31.40 -17.13
C ARG A 2 51.31 -31.15 -17.26
N CYS A 3 50.68 -30.71 -16.18
CA CYS A 3 49.31 -30.20 -16.22
C CYS A 3 49.37 -28.85 -16.93
N TYR A 4 48.72 -28.73 -18.09
CA TYR A 4 48.65 -27.46 -18.80
C TYR A 4 47.53 -26.56 -18.24
N PRO A 5 47.71 -25.23 -18.20
CA PRO A 5 46.67 -24.28 -17.85
C PRO A 5 46.00 -23.77 -19.15
N PHE A 6 45.15 -24.59 -19.79
CA PHE A 6 44.51 -24.20 -21.08
C PHE A 6 43.09 -23.63 -20.95
N ILE A 7 42.51 -23.57 -19.75
CA ILE A 7 41.08 -23.21 -19.58
C ILE A 7 40.83 -21.70 -19.68
N LEU A 8 41.87 -20.86 -19.60
CA LEU A 8 41.72 -19.39 -19.62
C LEU A 8 41.51 -18.77 -21.02
N ASN A 9 41.61 -19.55 -22.10
CA ASN A 9 41.43 -19.09 -23.48
C ASN A 9 40.41 -19.93 -24.28
N ASP A 10 39.54 -20.68 -23.61
CA ASP A 10 38.49 -21.42 -24.30
C ASP A 10 37.30 -20.48 -24.58
N PRO A 11 37.00 -20.13 -25.84
CA PRO A 11 35.94 -19.18 -26.18
C PRO A 11 34.56 -19.65 -25.74
N PHE A 12 34.37 -20.96 -25.54
CA PHE A 12 33.13 -21.54 -25.04
C PHE A 12 32.88 -21.16 -23.57
N PHE A 13 33.91 -21.21 -22.72
CA PHE A 13 33.79 -20.89 -21.30
C PHE A 13 33.54 -19.39 -21.05
N MET A 14 34.09 -18.51 -21.90
CA MET A 14 33.78 -17.08 -21.85
C MET A 14 32.34 -16.77 -22.28
N LEU A 15 31.78 -17.54 -23.21
CA LEU A 15 30.39 -17.40 -23.64
C LEU A 15 29.40 -17.76 -22.51
N ASP A 16 29.62 -18.88 -21.83
CA ASP A 16 28.74 -19.35 -20.73
C ASP A 16 28.72 -18.39 -19.53
N ASN A 17 29.82 -17.70 -19.23
CA ASN A 17 29.87 -16.72 -18.15
C ASN A 17 29.21 -15.37 -18.54
N ALA A 18 29.27 -15.00 -19.83
CA ALA A 18 28.63 -13.79 -20.33
C ALA A 18 27.11 -13.95 -20.39
N THR A 19 26.64 -15.06 -20.97
CA THR A 19 25.20 -15.38 -21.04
C THR A 19 24.58 -15.56 -19.67
N ASN A 20 25.27 -16.23 -18.73
CA ASN A 20 24.78 -16.39 -17.35
C ASN A 20 24.61 -15.04 -16.62
N LYS A 21 25.47 -14.06 -16.89
CA LYS A 21 25.36 -12.72 -16.28
C LYS A 21 24.22 -11.92 -16.87
N ASP A 22 24.04 -11.98 -18.19
CA ASP A 22 22.95 -11.29 -18.88
C ASP A 22 21.58 -11.89 -18.49
N ASP A 23 21.49 -13.22 -18.39
CA ASP A 23 20.28 -13.91 -17.92
C ASP A 23 19.95 -13.55 -16.47
N ARG A 24 20.95 -13.52 -15.59
CA ARG A 24 20.77 -13.10 -14.20
C ARG A 24 20.37 -11.64 -14.08
N PHE A 25 20.89 -10.77 -14.95
CA PHE A 25 20.54 -9.36 -14.98
C PHE A 25 19.10 -9.15 -15.49
N ALA A 26 18.68 -9.93 -16.49
CA ALA A 26 17.32 -9.94 -17.00
C ALA A 26 16.32 -10.39 -15.92
N ILE A 27 16.61 -11.50 -15.23
CA ILE A 27 15.78 -12.01 -14.12
C ILE A 27 15.69 -10.99 -12.99
N LEU A 28 16.82 -10.39 -12.60
CA LEU A 28 16.83 -9.36 -11.54
C LEU A 28 16.02 -8.12 -11.94
N SER A 29 16.12 -7.70 -13.21
CA SER A 29 15.38 -6.55 -13.74
C SER A 29 13.88 -6.81 -13.75
N GLU A 30 13.46 -8.03 -14.09
CA GLU A 30 12.06 -8.45 -14.04
C GLU A 30 11.51 -8.43 -12.60
N GLN A 31 12.24 -9.03 -11.64
CA GLN A 31 11.84 -9.02 -10.23
C GLN A 31 11.75 -7.60 -9.65
N ILE A 32 12.68 -6.71 -10.00
CA ILE A 32 12.61 -5.29 -9.60
C ILE A 32 11.39 -4.61 -10.23
N GLY A 33 11.06 -4.93 -11.49
CA GLY A 33 9.85 -4.46 -12.16
C GLY A 33 8.57 -4.91 -11.45
N GLU A 34 8.51 -6.17 -10.99
CA GLU A 34 7.39 -6.69 -10.21
C GLU A 34 7.26 -5.99 -8.86
N VAL A 35 8.37 -5.79 -8.14
CA VAL A 35 8.40 -5.05 -6.87
C VAL A 35 7.95 -3.61 -7.07
N ALA A 36 8.44 -2.92 -8.10
CA ALA A 36 8.02 -1.56 -8.41
C ALA A 36 6.52 -1.48 -8.75
N ASN A 37 5.99 -2.47 -9.47
CA ASN A 37 4.57 -2.56 -9.78
C ASN A 37 3.72 -2.83 -8.53
N ALA A 38 4.16 -3.70 -7.63
CA ALA A 38 3.51 -3.95 -6.35
C ALA A 38 3.48 -2.68 -5.48
N ILE A 39 4.60 -1.95 -5.37
CA ILE A 39 4.67 -0.67 -4.66
C ILE A 39 3.75 0.37 -5.30
N LYS A 40 3.71 0.46 -6.64
CA LYS A 40 2.81 1.37 -7.35
C LYS A 40 1.34 1.06 -7.06
N LYS A 41 0.95 -0.23 -7.07
CA LYS A 41 -0.41 -0.66 -6.72
C LYS A 41 -0.76 -0.39 -5.25
N MET A 42 0.21 -0.53 -4.34
CA MET A 42 0.04 -0.14 -2.93
C MET A 42 -0.17 1.37 -2.80
N SER A 43 0.56 2.18 -3.56
CA SER A 43 0.40 3.64 -3.58
C SER A 43 -0.90 4.12 -4.22
N GLN A 44 -1.47 3.37 -5.18
CA GLN A 44 -2.75 3.71 -5.80
C GLN A 44 -3.94 3.40 -4.89
N ASN A 45 -3.77 2.49 -3.93
CA ASN A 45 -4.75 2.24 -2.89
C ASN A 45 -4.59 3.26 -1.76
N GLN A 46 -4.27 4.52 -2.05
CA GLN A 46 -4.28 5.59 -1.05
C GLN A 46 -5.70 6.10 -0.86
N LEU A 47 -6.07 6.36 0.39
CA LEU A 47 -7.33 7.00 0.74
C LEU A 47 -7.44 8.37 0.08
N ASP A 48 -8.54 8.63 -0.63
CA ASP A 48 -8.89 10.00 -1.00
C ASP A 48 -9.42 10.74 0.23
N VAL A 49 -8.55 11.55 0.82
CA VAL A 49 -8.86 12.35 2.02
C VAL A 49 -9.91 13.42 1.72
N ALA A 50 -9.98 13.92 0.48
CA ALA A 50 -10.98 14.91 0.09
C ALA A 50 -12.38 14.28 -0.02
N GLU A 51 -12.47 13.08 -0.56
CA GLU A 51 -13.71 12.29 -0.56
C GLU A 51 -14.15 11.96 0.86
N LEU A 52 -13.22 11.51 1.72
CA LEU A 52 -13.51 11.25 3.13
C LEU A 52 -14.05 12.49 3.84
N TYR A 53 -13.43 13.65 3.63
CA TYR A 53 -13.83 14.89 4.29
C TYR A 53 -15.27 15.26 3.93
N LYS A 54 -15.61 15.20 2.64
CA LYS A 54 -16.97 15.46 2.17
C LYS A 54 -17.97 14.50 2.82
N GLU A 55 -17.65 13.21 2.86
CA GLU A 55 -18.52 12.17 3.41
C GLU A 55 -18.74 12.29 4.93
N VAL A 56 -17.73 12.76 5.67
CA VAL A 56 -17.85 13.05 7.11
C VAL A 56 -18.69 14.31 7.33
N MET A 57 -18.46 15.37 6.56
CA MET A 57 -19.20 16.64 6.66
C MET A 57 -20.65 16.52 6.18
N GLU A 58 -20.96 15.57 5.30
CA GLU A 58 -22.34 15.28 4.85
C GLU A 58 -23.19 14.64 5.98
N VAL A 59 -22.58 14.17 7.06
CA VAL A 59 -23.33 13.58 8.17
C VAL A 59 -23.97 14.65 9.06
N GLU A 60 -25.20 15.01 8.72
CA GLU A 60 -26.01 15.93 9.52
C GLU A 60 -26.44 15.32 10.87
N GLY A 61 -26.38 16.13 11.93
CA GLY A 61 -26.88 15.80 13.27
C GLY A 61 -25.80 15.52 14.32
N PHE A 62 -24.54 15.83 14.03
CA PHE A 62 -23.43 15.82 15.00
C PHE A 62 -22.74 17.18 15.03
N ASP A 63 -22.13 17.50 16.17
CA ASP A 63 -21.34 18.71 16.33
C ASP A 63 -20.09 18.70 15.45
N GLU A 64 -19.70 19.86 14.92
CA GLU A 64 -18.55 19.99 14.02
C GLU A 64 -17.25 19.50 14.67
N ALA A 65 -17.08 19.71 15.98
CA ALA A 65 -15.91 19.19 16.70
C ALA A 65 -15.89 17.66 16.75
N THR A 66 -17.06 17.02 16.85
CA THR A 66 -17.17 15.55 16.78
C THR A 66 -16.78 15.03 15.41
N LEU A 67 -17.27 15.69 14.35
CA LEU A 67 -16.96 15.33 12.97
C LEU A 67 -15.46 15.50 12.67
N ALA A 68 -14.84 16.59 13.13
CA ALA A 68 -13.41 16.82 13.01
C ALA A 68 -12.58 15.72 13.70
N HIS A 69 -12.93 15.34 14.93
CA HIS A 69 -12.24 14.26 15.64
C HIS A 69 -12.43 12.88 15.00
N ALA A 70 -13.64 12.59 14.49
CA ALA A 70 -13.89 11.37 13.75
C ALA A 70 -13.07 11.33 12.46
N PHE A 71 -12.96 12.47 11.77
CA PHE A 71 -12.13 12.63 10.59
C PHE A 71 -10.65 12.36 10.89
N ASP A 72 -10.09 12.97 11.95
CA ASP A 72 -8.70 12.72 12.36
C ASP A 72 -8.43 11.22 12.61
N TYR A 73 -9.37 10.53 13.26
CA TYR A 73 -9.30 9.08 13.48
C TYR A 73 -9.36 8.27 12.18
N LEU A 74 -10.23 8.66 11.25
CA LEU A 74 -10.39 8.00 9.95
C LEU A 74 -9.15 8.22 9.07
N VAL A 75 -8.53 9.40 9.11
CA VAL A 75 -7.27 9.70 8.42
C VAL A 75 -6.12 8.84 8.98
N ASP A 76 -6.03 8.68 10.30
CA ASP A 76 -5.05 7.77 10.92
C ASP A 76 -5.32 6.29 10.57
N LYS A 77 -6.59 5.93 10.40
CA LYS A 77 -7.05 4.57 10.10
C LYS A 77 -7.67 4.47 8.72
N GLU A 78 -6.83 4.56 7.70
CA GLU A 78 -7.20 4.45 6.28
C GLU A 78 -8.17 3.29 5.95
N ARG A 79 -7.99 2.10 6.54
CA ARG A 79 -8.92 0.96 6.31
C ARG A 79 -10.33 1.27 6.80
N VAL A 80 -10.45 1.94 7.94
CA VAL A 80 -11.74 2.33 8.53
C VAL A 80 -12.36 3.46 7.71
N ALA A 81 -11.54 4.42 7.24
CA ALA A 81 -11.99 5.47 6.33
C ALA A 81 -12.55 4.93 5.01
N LYS A 82 -11.88 3.97 4.37
CA LYS A 82 -12.41 3.30 3.16
C LYS A 82 -13.73 2.60 3.44
N ALA A 83 -13.82 1.88 4.56
CA ALA A 83 -15.06 1.23 4.97
C ALA A 83 -16.16 2.25 5.32
N PHE A 84 -15.79 3.45 5.78
CA PHE A 84 -16.72 4.53 6.08
C PHE A 84 -17.31 5.13 4.80
N ILE A 85 -16.49 5.44 3.80
CA ILE A 85 -16.94 6.00 2.51
C ILE A 85 -17.99 5.08 1.85
N VAL A 86 -17.75 3.76 1.82
CA VAL A 86 -18.65 2.76 1.23
C VAL A 86 -19.99 2.61 1.98
N LYS A 87 -20.07 3.04 3.25
CA LYS A 87 -21.30 2.92 4.05
C LYS A 87 -22.36 3.91 3.59
N SER A 88 -23.62 3.51 3.73
CA SER A 88 -24.76 4.42 3.55
C SER A 88 -24.82 5.46 4.69
N VAL A 89 -25.46 6.60 4.42
CA VAL A 89 -25.63 7.71 5.39
C VAL A 89 -26.16 7.23 6.75
N LYS A 90 -27.09 6.27 6.78
CA LYS A 90 -27.62 5.69 8.03
C LYS A 90 -26.55 4.97 8.84
N LEU A 91 -25.70 4.19 8.17
CA LEU A 91 -24.60 3.46 8.81
C LEU A 91 -23.47 4.41 9.25
N LYS A 92 -23.23 5.50 8.51
CA LYS A 92 -22.30 6.56 8.91
C LYS A 92 -22.74 7.23 10.21
N LYS A 93 -24.03 7.57 10.34
CA LYS A 93 -24.62 8.08 11.59
C LYS A 93 -24.50 7.09 12.75
N LEU A 94 -24.77 5.81 12.52
CA LEU A 94 -24.62 4.78 13.55
C LEU A 94 -23.16 4.63 13.98
N TRP A 95 -22.23 4.63 13.02
CA TRP A 95 -20.80 4.53 13.31
C TRP A 95 -20.31 5.70 14.16
N LEU A 96 -20.74 6.93 13.87
CA LEU A 96 -20.41 8.11 14.68
C LEU A 96 -20.99 8.03 16.10
N LYS A 97 -22.22 7.51 16.26
CA LYS A 97 -22.79 7.25 17.59
C LYS A 97 -21.99 6.22 18.37
N ASP A 98 -21.61 5.11 17.72
CA ASP A 98 -20.78 4.08 18.34
C ASP A 98 -19.39 4.62 18.71
N PHE A 99 -18.81 5.46 17.85
CA PHE A 99 -17.52 6.12 18.08
C PHE A 99 -17.57 7.04 19.31
N LEU A 100 -18.61 7.85 19.42
CA LEU A 100 -18.86 8.71 20.57
C LEU A 100 -19.08 7.89 21.85
N ASN A 101 -19.93 6.86 21.79
CA ASN A 101 -20.25 6.02 22.95
C ASN A 101 -19.01 5.30 23.48
N ARG A 102 -18.11 4.83 22.60
CA ARG A 102 -16.82 4.25 22.99
C ARG A 102 -15.90 5.24 23.71
N ARG A 103 -16.01 6.55 23.42
CA ARG A 103 -15.25 7.59 24.13
C ARG A 103 -15.88 7.94 25.48
N GLU A 104 -17.21 7.97 25.57
CA GLU A 104 -17.91 8.23 26.82
C GLU A 104 -17.81 7.06 27.81
N SER A 105 -17.70 5.82 27.32
CA SER A 105 -17.59 4.61 28.14
C SER A 105 -16.16 4.31 28.63
N GLY A 106 -15.28 5.31 28.76
CA GLY A 106 -13.86 5.16 29.07
C GLY A 106 -13.57 4.34 30.33
N TYR A 107 -13.35 3.03 30.14
CA TYR A 107 -12.55 2.15 30.99
C TYR A 107 -11.17 1.99 30.37
#